data_AF-A0A850B2C1-F1
#
_entry.id   AF-A0A850B2C1-F1
#
_cell.length_a   1.000
_cell.length_b   1.000
_cell.length_c   1.000
_cell.angle_alpha   90.00
_cell.angle_beta   90.00
_cell.angle_gamma   90.00
#
_symmetry.space_group_name_H-M   'P 1'
#
loop_
_entity.id
_entity.type
_entity.pdbx_description
1 polymer ?
#
loop_
_entity_poly.entity_id
_entity_poly.type
_entity_poly.pdbx_seq_one_letter_code
_entity_poly.pdbx_strand_id
1 'polypeptide(L)'
;MRKAILPITALGIIGAVIAGAVWSSRPQQDPPGIVRGSGSIETADVYIAPKIGGRVIELRVQEGDRVTAGQLVARLDTSELDAQVGQAEAALRIAEARLDAALNGPRSEQIAAARASAEQARAVSA
;
A
#
# COMPACT_ATOMS: atom_id res chain seq x y z
N MET A 1 -9.39 -72.23 -57.63
CA MET A 1 -10.40 -71.70 -56.67
C MET A 1 -9.80 -70.98 -55.44
N ARG A 2 -8.51 -70.58 -55.43
CA ARG A 2 -7.83 -69.96 -54.25
C ARG A 2 -7.79 -68.42 -54.23
N LYS A 3 -8.28 -67.74 -55.28
CA LYS A 3 -8.19 -66.27 -55.45
C LYS A 3 -9.34 -65.49 -54.78
N ALA A 4 -10.38 -66.18 -54.31
CA ALA A 4 -11.57 -65.57 -53.69
C ALA A 4 -11.47 -65.41 -52.16
N ILE A 5 -10.44 -65.96 -51.50
CA ILE A 5 -10.24 -65.90 -50.04
C ILE A 5 -9.36 -64.69 -49.63
N LEU A 6 -8.54 -64.18 -50.56
CA LEU A 6 -7.72 -62.98 -50.36
C LEU A 6 -8.50 -61.70 -50.01
N PRO A 7 -9.66 -61.37 -50.64
CA PRO A 7 -10.38 -60.15 -50.31
C PRO A 7 -11.06 -60.22 -48.93
N ILE A 8 -11.50 -61.40 -48.50
CA ILE A 8 -12.20 -61.60 -47.22
C ILE A 8 -11.23 -61.42 -46.04
N THR A 9 -10.01 -61.97 -46.17
CA THR A 9 -8.96 -61.81 -45.15
C THR A 9 -8.46 -60.36 -45.06
N ALA A 10 -8.31 -59.67 -46.19
CA ALA A 10 -7.97 -58.25 -46.22
C ALA A 10 -9.06 -57.39 -45.53
N LEU A 11 -10.35 -57.67 -45.78
CA LEU A 11 -11.46 -56.96 -45.13
C LEU A 11 -11.46 -57.15 -43.61
N GLY A 12 -11.14 -58.37 -43.13
CA GLY A 12 -11.04 -58.68 -41.71
C GLY A 12 -9.91 -57.93 -41.00
N ILE A 13 -8.74 -57.81 -41.65
CA ILE A 13 -7.61 -57.05 -41.12
C ILE A 13 -7.95 -55.55 -41.06
N ILE A 14 -8.56 -55.01 -42.11
CA ILE A 14 -9.00 -53.61 -42.14
C ILE A 14 -10.02 -53.35 -41.02
N GLY A 15 -10.98 -54.25 -40.80
CA GLY A 15 -11.93 -54.16 -39.69
C GLY A 15 -11.25 -54.16 -38.32
N ALA A 16 -10.23 -55.01 -38.11
CA ALA A 16 -9.48 -55.07 -36.86
C ALA A 16 -8.65 -53.81 -36.60
N VAL A 17 -8.04 -53.23 -37.64
CA VAL A 17 -7.29 -51.96 -37.53
C VAL A 17 -8.23 -50.80 -37.21
N ILE A 18 -9.38 -50.73 -37.87
CA ILE A 18 -10.41 -49.71 -37.59
C ILE A 18 -10.93 -49.88 -36.15
N ALA A 19 -11.23 -51.10 -35.72
CA ALA A 19 -11.70 -51.36 -34.37
C ALA A 19 -10.64 -51.00 -33.31
N GLY A 20 -9.36 -51.29 -33.57
CA GLY A 20 -8.25 -50.91 -32.70
C GLY A 20 -8.07 -49.41 -32.59
N ALA A 21 -8.12 -48.69 -33.73
CA ALA A 21 -8.04 -47.23 -33.76
C ALA A 21 -9.24 -46.57 -33.05
N VAL A 22 -10.43 -47.15 -33.19
CA VAL A 22 -11.64 -46.69 -32.47
C VAL A 22 -11.53 -46.98 -30.98
N TRP A 23 -10.93 -48.10 -30.57
CA TRP A 23 -10.75 -48.44 -29.15
C TRP A 23 -9.68 -47.56 -28.49
N SER A 24 -8.57 -47.30 -29.16
CA SER A 24 -7.49 -46.43 -28.64
C SER A 24 -7.88 -44.96 -28.58
N SER A 25 -8.82 -44.53 -29.41
CA SER A 25 -9.32 -43.15 -29.44
C SER A 25 -10.44 -42.90 -28.43
N ARG A 26 -10.85 -43.90 -27.64
CA ARG A 26 -11.87 -43.68 -26.61
C ARG A 26 -11.27 -42.87 -25.48
N PRO A 27 -11.85 -41.71 -25.14
CA PRO A 27 -11.39 -40.93 -24.01
C PRO A 27 -11.47 -41.81 -22.76
N GLN A 28 -10.35 -41.91 -22.05
CA GLN A 28 -10.27 -42.58 -20.75
C GLN A 28 -11.33 -41.93 -19.85
N GLN A 29 -12.40 -42.68 -19.55
CA GLN A 29 -13.44 -42.19 -18.66
C GLN A 29 -12.81 -42.05 -17.26
N ASP A 30 -12.80 -40.83 -16.73
CA ASP A 30 -12.34 -40.60 -15.35
C ASP A 30 -13.19 -41.47 -14.39
N PRO A 31 -12.59 -42.01 -13.30
CA PRO A 31 -13.31 -42.81 -12.32
C PRO A 31 -14.58 -42.09 -11.80
N PRO A 32 -15.67 -42.82 -11.52
CA PRO A 32 -16.90 -42.22 -11.01
C PRO A 32 -16.60 -41.42 -9.73
N GLY A 33 -16.94 -40.13 -9.73
CA GLY A 33 -16.75 -39.20 -8.61
C GLY A 33 -15.62 -38.19 -8.76
N ILE A 34 -14.79 -38.27 -9.81
CA ILE A 34 -13.74 -37.29 -10.08
C ILE A 34 -14.17 -36.39 -11.25
N VAL A 35 -14.35 -35.10 -10.96
CA VAL A 35 -14.61 -34.06 -11.98
C VAL A 35 -13.32 -33.29 -12.22
N ARG A 36 -12.78 -33.36 -13.44
CA ARG A 36 -11.60 -32.61 -13.85
C ARG A 36 -12.01 -31.27 -14.44
N GLY A 37 -11.55 -30.18 -13.83
CA GLY A 37 -11.74 -28.82 -14.33
C GLY A 37 -10.44 -28.04 -14.21
N SER A 38 -10.18 -27.16 -15.17
CA SER A 38 -9.14 -26.14 -15.04
C SER A 38 -9.73 -24.87 -14.44
N GLY A 39 -8.99 -24.24 -13.55
CA GLY A 39 -9.34 -22.96 -12.94
C GLY A 39 -8.06 -22.19 -12.62
N SER A 40 -8.18 -20.87 -12.51
CA SER A 40 -7.08 -20.00 -12.05
C SER A 40 -7.25 -19.70 -10.57
N ILE A 41 -6.15 -19.61 -9.84
CA ILE A 41 -6.14 -19.08 -8.47
C ILE A 41 -5.71 -17.63 -8.56
N GLU A 42 -6.58 -16.72 -8.15
CA GLU A 42 -6.29 -15.29 -8.10
C GLU A 42 -5.96 -14.88 -6.66
N THR A 43 -4.93 -14.05 -6.52
CA THR A 43 -4.56 -13.41 -5.25
C THR A 43 -4.58 -11.90 -5.44
N ALA A 44 -4.96 -11.17 -4.39
CA ALA A 44 -4.90 -9.72 -4.39
C ALA A 44 -3.52 -9.27 -3.94
N ASP A 45 -2.72 -8.74 -4.87
CA ASP A 45 -1.42 -8.16 -4.59
C ASP A 45 -1.54 -6.66 -4.31
N VAL A 46 -0.79 -6.19 -3.32
CA VAL A 46 -0.73 -4.77 -2.96
C VAL A 46 0.72 -4.32 -2.90
N TYR A 47 1.03 -3.27 -3.65
CA TYR A 47 2.34 -2.63 -3.59
C TYR A 47 2.37 -1.60 -2.47
N ILE A 48 3.32 -1.76 -1.55
CA ILE A 48 3.52 -0.82 -0.44
C ILE A 48 4.70 0.08 -0.81
N ALA A 49 4.44 1.39 -0.87
CA ALA A 49 5.45 2.40 -1.10
C ALA A 49 5.27 3.56 -0.11
N PRO A 50 6.36 4.20 0.32
CA PRO A 50 6.26 5.40 1.13
C PRO A 50 5.63 6.55 0.34
N LYS A 51 4.85 7.40 1.00
CA LYS A 51 4.22 8.58 0.37
C LYS A 51 5.23 9.66 -0.01
N ILE A 52 6.35 9.69 0.68
CA ILE A 52 7.45 10.64 0.48
C ILE A 52 8.75 9.86 0.26
N GLY A 53 9.66 10.44 -0.50
CA GLY A 53 11.02 9.91 -0.60
C GLY A 53 11.75 10.05 0.74
N GLY A 54 12.60 9.09 1.07
CA GLY A 54 13.38 9.11 2.30
C GLY A 54 14.24 7.86 2.45
N ARG A 55 15.19 7.92 3.38
CA ARG A 55 16.06 6.78 3.72
C ARG A 55 15.33 5.87 4.71
N VAL A 56 15.30 4.56 4.44
CA VAL A 56 14.82 3.56 5.41
C VAL A 56 15.89 3.40 6.51
N ILE A 57 15.50 3.63 7.76
CA ILE A 57 16.38 3.47 8.93
C ILE A 57 16.09 2.18 9.71
N GLU A 58 14.95 1.56 9.46
CA GLU A 58 14.54 0.33 10.14
C GLU A 58 13.57 -0.47 9.28
N LEU A 59 13.76 -1.78 9.21
CA LEU A 59 12.85 -2.74 8.58
C LEU A 59 12.42 -3.75 9.65
N ARG A 60 11.11 -3.93 9.83
CA ARG A 60 10.52 -4.73 10.92
C ARG A 60 9.88 -6.03 10.48
N VAL A 61 9.93 -6.33 9.19
CA VAL A 61 9.33 -7.52 8.59
C VAL A 61 10.32 -8.17 7.64
N GLN A 62 10.21 -9.49 7.50
CA GLN A 62 10.98 -10.28 6.56
C GLN A 62 10.06 -10.88 5.49
N GLU A 63 10.67 -11.36 4.41
CA GLU A 63 9.94 -12.03 3.34
C GLU A 63 9.24 -13.28 3.89
N GLY A 64 7.95 -13.44 3.56
CA GLY A 64 7.12 -14.54 4.04
C GLY A 64 6.41 -14.29 5.38
N ASP A 65 6.69 -13.18 6.06
CA ASP A 65 5.99 -12.82 7.30
C ASP A 65 4.52 -12.50 7.04
N ARG A 66 3.65 -12.97 7.94
CA ARG A 66 2.25 -12.54 7.97
C ARG A 66 2.15 -11.19 8.63
N VAL A 67 1.54 -10.24 7.93
CA VAL A 67 1.30 -8.88 8.43
C VAL A 67 -0.19 -8.56 8.49
N THR A 68 -0.59 -7.69 9.41
CA THR A 68 -1.95 -7.16 9.49
C THR A 68 -2.03 -5.72 9.02
N ALA A 69 -3.21 -5.26 8.63
CA ALA A 69 -3.42 -3.86 8.26
C ALA A 69 -3.01 -2.91 9.40
N GLY A 70 -2.28 -1.85 9.04
CA GLY A 70 -1.75 -0.86 9.99
C GLY A 70 -0.47 -1.29 10.73
N GLN A 71 0.03 -2.51 10.51
CA GLN A 71 1.30 -2.93 11.08
C GLN A 71 2.47 -2.12 10.51
N LEU A 72 3.37 -1.67 11.39
CA LEU A 72 4.56 -0.93 11.00
C LEU A 72 5.59 -1.87 10.36
N VAL A 73 5.79 -1.72 9.05
CA VAL A 73 6.70 -2.56 8.25
C VAL A 73 8.12 -1.99 8.17
N ALA A 74 8.25 -0.67 8.06
CA ALA A 74 9.52 0.02 7.93
C ALA A 74 9.42 1.45 8.48
N ARG A 75 10.54 2.01 8.95
CA ARG A 75 10.63 3.39 9.40
C ARG A 75 11.58 4.17 8.51
N LEU A 76 11.14 5.35 8.07
CA LEU A 76 11.97 6.29 7.34
C LEU A 76 12.67 7.26 8.30
N ASP A 77 13.78 7.82 7.86
CA ASP A 77 14.42 8.96 8.51
C ASP A 77 13.52 10.19 8.42
N THR A 78 13.08 10.71 9.56
CA THR A 78 12.21 11.89 9.67
C THR A 78 12.91 13.12 10.22
N SER A 79 14.24 13.09 10.41
CA SER A 79 14.98 14.13 11.13
C SER A 79 14.72 15.56 10.60
N GLU A 80 14.62 15.71 9.28
CA GLU A 80 14.30 17.00 8.65
C GLU A 80 12.84 17.41 8.86
N LEU A 81 11.90 16.47 8.75
CA LEU A 81 10.48 16.73 9.01
C LEU A 81 10.25 17.09 10.47
N ASP A 82 10.91 16.42 11.40
CA ASP A 82 10.83 16.69 12.83
C ASP A 82 11.35 18.10 13.15
N ALA A 83 12.43 18.52 12.48
CA ALA A 83 12.93 19.90 12.59
C ALA A 83 11.95 20.94 12.03
N GLN A 84 11.32 20.66 10.89
CA GLN A 84 10.30 21.54 10.29
C GLN A 84 9.05 21.66 11.18
N VAL A 85 8.59 20.55 11.77
CA VAL A 85 7.50 20.54 12.75
C VAL A 85 7.88 21.40 13.96
N GLY A 86 9.08 21.22 14.51
CA GLY A 86 9.55 22.03 15.64
C GLY A 86 9.61 23.54 15.35
N GLN A 87 10.01 23.92 14.13
CA GLN A 87 9.99 25.32 13.68
C GLN A 87 8.55 25.86 13.58
N ALA A 88 7.64 25.09 13.01
CA ALA A 88 6.23 25.47 12.87
C ALA A 88 5.55 25.62 14.24
N GLU A 89 5.81 24.71 15.18
CA GLU A 89 5.30 24.79 16.55
C GLU A 89 5.85 26.01 17.30
N ALA A 90 7.13 26.36 17.11
CA ALA A 90 7.70 27.57 17.71
C ALA A 90 7.04 28.83 17.15
N ALA A 91 6.79 28.89 15.84
CA ALA A 91 6.09 29.99 15.20
C ALA A 91 4.65 30.12 15.72
N LEU A 92 3.95 28.99 15.90
CA LEU A 92 2.61 28.94 16.50
C LEU A 92 2.61 29.54 17.91
N ARG A 93 3.52 29.11 18.79
CA ARG A 93 3.62 29.65 20.16
C ARG A 93 3.86 31.16 20.19
N ILE A 94 4.69 31.67 19.28
CA ILE A 94 4.93 33.12 19.15
C ILE A 94 3.65 33.84 18.73
N ALA A 95 2.91 33.29 17.77
CA ALA A 95 1.65 33.87 17.30
C ALA A 95 0.58 33.88 18.40
N GLU A 96 0.46 32.79 19.15
CA GLU A 96 -0.45 32.68 20.31
C GLU A 96 -0.09 33.70 21.39
N ALA A 97 1.20 33.85 21.73
CA ALA A 97 1.64 34.85 22.70
C ALA A 97 1.35 36.29 22.25
N ARG A 98 1.47 36.57 20.94
CA ARG A 98 1.12 37.89 20.37
C ARG A 98 -0.39 38.13 20.41
N LEU A 99 -1.19 37.11 20.13
CA LEU A 99 -2.64 37.19 20.22
C LEU A 99 -3.08 37.45 21.66
N ASP A 100 -2.53 36.72 22.63
CA ASP A 100 -2.81 36.93 24.04
C ASP A 100 -2.44 38.34 24.50
N ALA A 101 -1.26 38.83 24.10
CA ALA A 101 -0.85 40.22 24.37
C ALA A 101 -1.78 41.26 23.73
N ALA A 102 -2.32 40.97 22.53
CA ALA A 102 -3.26 41.86 21.85
C ALA A 102 -4.65 41.86 22.53
N LEU A 103 -5.11 40.72 23.04
CA LEU A 103 -6.40 40.58 23.72
C LEU A 103 -6.38 41.18 25.13
N ASN A 104 -5.31 40.95 25.90
CA ASN A 104 -5.19 41.43 27.27
C ASN A 104 -4.76 42.90 27.36
N GLY A 105 -4.36 43.50 26.24
CA GLY A 105 -3.91 44.89 26.18
C GLY A 105 -2.58 45.14 26.91
N PRO A 106 -2.10 46.40 26.93
CA PRO A 106 -0.86 46.75 27.59
C PRO A 106 -0.98 46.58 29.12
N ARG A 107 0.05 45.98 29.73
CA ARG A 107 0.07 45.76 31.19
C ARG A 107 0.01 47.08 31.95
N SER A 108 -0.48 47.05 33.19
CA SER A 108 -0.58 48.25 34.04
C SER A 108 0.76 48.97 34.20
N GLU A 109 1.89 48.26 34.22
CA GLU A 109 3.22 48.89 34.29
C GLU A 109 3.54 49.69 33.02
N GLN A 110 3.16 49.18 31.84
CA GLN A 110 3.36 49.89 30.57
C GLN A 110 2.48 51.13 30.48
N ILE A 111 1.23 51.05 30.96
CA ILE A 111 0.32 52.20 31.02
C ILE A 111 0.86 53.25 32.00
N ALA A 112 1.33 52.86 33.17
CA ALA A 112 1.90 53.77 34.16
C ALA A 112 3.17 54.46 33.63
N ALA A 113 4.07 53.71 32.99
CA ALA A 113 5.26 54.28 32.36
C ALA A 113 4.90 55.26 31.22
N ALA A 114 3.94 54.91 30.36
CA ALA A 114 3.49 55.78 29.28
C ALA A 114 2.86 57.08 29.81
N ARG A 115 2.11 57.02 30.92
CA ARG A 115 1.57 58.21 31.60
C ARG A 115 2.68 59.08 32.18
N ALA A 116 3.65 58.49 32.88
CA ALA A 116 4.78 59.22 33.44
C ALA A 116 5.61 59.92 32.34
N SER A 117 5.85 59.27 31.20
CA SER A 117 6.53 59.90 30.06
C SER A 117 5.72 61.04 29.44
N ALA A 118 4.40 60.91 29.39
CA ALA A 118 3.53 61.97 28.87
C ALA A 118 3.50 63.19 29.81
N GLU A 119 3.52 62.97 31.13
CA GLU A 119 3.64 64.04 32.12
C GLU A 119 4.98 64.77 32.02
N GLN A 120 6.09 64.03 31.90
CA GLN A 120 7.42 64.63 31.69
C GLN A 120 7.47 65.46 30.40
N ALA A 121 6.95 64.93 29.28
CA ALA A 121 6.93 65.65 28.02
C ALA A 121 6.12 66.96 28.10
N ARG A 122 4.97 66.93 28.79
CA ARG A 122 4.14 68.12 29.01
C ARG A 122 4.85 69.16 29.88
N ALA A 123 5.55 68.72 30.92
CA ALA A 123 6.29 69.60 31.83
C ALA A 123 7.49 70.28 31.15
N VAL A 124 8.08 69.66 30.13
CA VAL A 124 9.18 70.27 29.34
C VAL A 124 8.65 71.21 28.25
N SER A 125 7.40 71.02 27.79
CA SER A 125 6.77 71.85 26.76
C SER A 125 6.01 73.09 27.28
N ALA A 126 5.91 73.23 28.61
CA ALA A 126 5.28 74.37 29.29
C ALA A 126 6.36 75.33 29.81
#